data_AF-A0A3D5DL80-F1
#
_entry.id   AF-A0A3D5DL80-F1
#
_cell.length_a   1.000
_cell.length_b   1.000
_cell.length_c   1.000
_cell.angle_alpha   90.00
_cell.angle_beta   90.00
_cell.angle_gamma   90.00
#
_symmetry.space_group_name_H-M   'P 1'
#
loop_
_entity.id
_entity.type
_entity.pdbx_description
1 polymer ?
#
loop_
_entity_poly.entity_id
_entity_poly.type
_entity_poly.pdbx_seq_one_letter_code
_entity_poly.pdbx_strand_id
1 'polypeptide(L)' 'PDVTGPGEPAQAGPAGSAAPRPPRIVVYRRPLLARADTAEDLAELVFEVVVEEFARLLGVDPADVDPGYPEDD' A
#
# COMPACT_ATOMS: atom_id res chain seq x y z
N PRO A 1 8.74 60.74 -2.22
CA PRO A 1 9.64 59.56 -2.16
C PRO A 1 8.81 58.42 -1.57
N ASP A 2 8.67 57.37 -2.37
CA ASP A 2 7.71 56.27 -2.20
C ASP A 2 8.27 55.19 -1.26
N VAL A 3 7.39 54.60 -0.44
CA VAL A 3 7.70 53.55 0.55
C VAL A 3 7.11 52.23 0.06
N THR A 4 7.97 51.37 -0.49
CA THR A 4 7.72 49.95 -0.77
C THR A 4 9.10 49.29 -0.66
N GLY A 5 9.44 48.33 0.20
CA GLY A 5 8.71 47.33 0.98
C GLY A 5 9.62 46.09 0.91
N PRO A 6 10.19 45.56 2.00
CA PRO A 6 11.04 44.39 1.90
C PRO A 6 10.15 43.18 1.64
N GLY A 7 10.35 42.51 0.50
CA GLY A 7 9.73 41.22 0.21
C GLY A 7 10.23 40.19 1.21
N GLU A 8 9.45 40.00 2.27
CA GLU A 8 9.61 38.90 3.23
C GLU A 8 9.56 37.58 2.45
N PRO A 9 10.45 36.61 2.71
CA PRO A 9 10.29 35.28 2.13
C PRO A 9 8.93 34.75 2.60
N ALA A 10 8.04 34.49 1.63
CA ALA A 10 6.77 33.85 1.90
C ALA A 10 7.04 32.59 2.74
N GLN A 11 6.70 32.67 4.01
CA GLN A 11 6.76 31.56 4.94
C GLN A 11 5.91 30.46 4.31
N ALA A 12 6.54 29.35 3.91
CA ALA A 12 5.83 28.18 3.44
C ALA A 12 4.91 27.75 4.59
N GLY A 13 3.64 28.15 4.52
CA GLY A 13 2.61 27.67 5.44
C GLY A 13 2.63 26.14 5.45
N PRO A 14 2.25 25.51 6.58
CA PRO A 14 2.36 24.08 6.74
C PRO A 14 1.73 23.42 5.52
N ALA A 15 2.52 22.60 4.80
CA ALA A 15 2.07 21.86 3.64
C ALA A 15 0.68 21.31 3.97
N GLY A 16 -0.34 21.87 3.29
CA GLY A 16 -1.74 21.69 3.66
C GLY A 16 -1.96 20.21 3.92
N SER A 17 -2.34 19.89 5.16
CA SER A 17 -2.45 18.53 5.69
C SER A 17 -2.99 17.60 4.62
N ALA A 18 -2.10 16.87 3.94
CA ALA A 18 -2.53 15.91 2.95
C ALA A 18 -3.42 14.92 3.71
N ALA A 19 -4.71 14.90 3.39
CA ALA A 19 -5.65 14.02 4.05
C ALA A 19 -5.04 12.60 4.08
N PRO A 20 -5.19 11.85 5.20
CA PRO A 20 -4.66 10.50 5.29
C PRO A 20 -5.14 9.71 4.07
N ARG A 21 -4.20 9.21 3.27
CA ARG A 21 -4.55 8.39 2.13
C ARG A 21 -5.13 7.08 2.68
N PRO A 22 -6.24 6.57 2.13
CA PRO A 22 -6.76 5.28 2.55
C PRO A 22 -5.68 4.20 2.37
N PRO A 23 -5.70 3.13 3.19
CA PRO A 23 -4.78 2.02 3.03
C PRO A 23 -4.92 1.39 1.63
N ARG A 24 -3.81 0.92 1.06
CA ARG A 24 -3.75 0.33 -0.28
C ARG A 24 -2.76 -0.83 -0.28
N ILE A 25 -3.16 -1.93 -0.89
CA ILE A 25 -2.27 -3.03 -1.26
C ILE A 25 -1.94 -2.86 -2.74
N VAL A 26 -0.65 -2.80 -3.09
CA VAL A 26 -0.19 -2.59 -4.46
C VAL A 26 0.54 -3.83 -4.94
N VAL A 27 0.03 -4.45 -5.99
CA VAL A 27 0.59 -5.67 -6.57
C VAL A 27 1.43 -5.35 -7.79
N TYR A 28 2.71 -5.70 -7.75
CA TYR A 28 3.61 -5.56 -8.90
C TYR A 28 3.57 -6.82 -9.77
N ARG A 29 2.96 -6.70 -10.95
CA ARG A 29 2.76 -7.83 -11.86
C ARG A 29 4.06 -8.52 -12.31
N ARG A 30 5.10 -7.76 -12.69
CA ARG A 30 6.38 -8.33 -13.19
C ARG A 30 7.07 -9.24 -12.16
N PRO A 31 7.22 -8.83 -10.89
CA PRO A 31 7.73 -9.70 -9.83
C PRO A 31 6.93 -10.98 -9.62
N LEU A 32 5.59 -10.94 -9.64
CA LEU A 32 4.78 -12.12 -9.41
C LEU A 32 4.86 -13.11 -10.59
N LEU A 33 4.81 -12.61 -11.82
CA LEU A 33 5.01 -13.44 -13.01
C LEU A 33 6.36 -14.15 -13.06
N ALA A 34 7.41 -13.56 -12.46
CA ALA A 34 8.73 -14.17 -12.43
C ALA A 34 8.81 -15.36 -11.44
N ARG A 35 7.79 -15.58 -10.61
CA ARG A 35 7.73 -16.64 -9.57
C ARG A 35 6.70 -17.72 -9.87
N ALA A 36 5.79 -17.47 -10.80
CA ALA A 36 4.75 -18.39 -11.20
C ALA A 36 5.11 -19.05 -12.53
N ASP A 37 4.99 -20.38 -12.61
CA ASP A 37 5.26 -21.13 -13.85
C ASP A 37 4.02 -21.17 -14.74
N THR A 38 2.83 -21.15 -14.13
CA THR A 38 1.54 -21.15 -14.82
C THR A 38 0.65 -19.97 -14.42
N ALA A 39 -0.45 -19.78 -15.16
CA ALA A 39 -1.45 -18.79 -14.81
C ALA A 39 -2.22 -19.16 -13.53
N GLU A 40 -2.36 -20.46 -13.26
CA GLU A 40 -2.96 -20.98 -12.02
C GLU A 40 -2.05 -20.64 -10.83
N ASP A 41 -0.75 -20.93 -10.93
CA ASP A 41 0.23 -20.61 -9.88
C ASP A 41 0.29 -19.10 -9.61
N LEU A 42 0.12 -18.29 -10.66
CA LEU A 42 0.06 -16.83 -10.50
C LEU A 42 -1.19 -16.41 -9.71
N ALA A 43 -2.34 -17.04 -9.98
CA ALA A 43 -3.57 -16.73 -9.28
C ALA A 43 -3.47 -17.12 -7.81
N GLU A 44 -2.89 -18.29 -7.51
CA GLU A 44 -2.61 -18.77 -6.16
C GLU A 44 -1.63 -17.84 -5.44
N LEU A 45 -0.50 -17.48 -6.06
CA LEU A 45 0.47 -16.56 -5.48
C LEU A 45 -0.09 -15.15 -5.23
N VAL A 46 -0.94 -14.64 -6.13
CA VAL A 46 -1.61 -13.35 -5.93
C VAL A 46 -2.57 -13.45 -4.74
N PHE A 47 -3.32 -14.54 -4.65
CA PHE A 47 -4.25 -14.79 -3.56
C PHE A 47 -3.52 -14.82 -2.22
N GLU A 48 -2.46 -15.64 -2.13
CA GLU A 48 -1.64 -15.78 -0.92
C GLU A 48 -1.13 -14.43 -0.40
N VAL A 49 -0.43 -13.69 -1.27
CA VAL A 49 0.16 -12.40 -0.93
C VAL A 49 -0.91 -11.39 -0.52
N VAL A 50 -2.07 -11.37 -1.16
CA VAL A 50 -3.13 -10.41 -0.83
C VAL A 50 -3.75 -10.72 0.52
N VAL A 51 -4.00 -12.00 0.84
CA VAL A 51 -4.53 -12.40 2.14
C VAL A 51 -3.54 -12.06 3.25
N GLU A 52 -2.26 -12.40 3.09
CA GLU A 52 -1.21 -12.07 4.08
C GLU A 52 -1.08 -10.56 4.33
N GLU A 53 -1.01 -9.75 3.27
CA GLU A 53 -0.86 -8.30 3.42
C GLU A 53 -2.12 -7.65 3.99
N PHE A 54 -3.30 -8.20 3.70
CA PHE A 54 -4.56 -7.72 4.28
C PHE A 54 -4.68 -8.09 5.76
N ALA A 55 -4.33 -9.34 6.13
CA ALA A 55 -4.25 -9.78 7.51
C ALA A 55 -3.26 -8.94 8.31
N ARG A 56 -2.07 -8.68 7.74
CA ARG A 56 -1.06 -7.79 8.33
C ARG A 56 -1.57 -6.36 8.52
N LEU A 57 -2.31 -5.83 7.56
CA LEU A 57 -2.92 -4.49 7.66
C LEU A 57 -3.94 -4.41 8.80
N LEU A 58 -4.69 -5.49 9.04
CA LEU A 58 -5.71 -5.57 10.09
C LEU A 58 -5.17 -6.03 11.45
N GLY A 59 -3.99 -6.66 11.49
CA GLY A 59 -3.40 -7.23 12.70
C GLY A 59 -4.09 -8.52 13.16
N VAL A 60 -4.56 -9.33 12.21
CA VAL A 60 -5.23 -10.62 12.46
C VAL A 60 -4.47 -11.76 11.78
N ASP A 61 -4.90 -13.00 12.01
CA ASP A 61 -4.36 -14.16 11.32
C ASP A 61 -4.87 -14.23 9.86
N PRO A 62 -4.08 -14.71 8.87
CA PRO A 62 -4.56 -14.97 7.51
C PRO A 62 -5.83 -15.83 7.44
N ALA A 63 -5.96 -16.85 8.31
CA ALA A 63 -7.15 -17.71 8.36
C ALA A 63 -8.41 -16.98 8.84
N ASP A 64 -8.26 -15.87 9.58
CA ASP A 64 -9.38 -14.98 9.94
C ASP A 64 -9.86 -14.15 8.75
N VAL A 65 -9.02 -13.94 7.73
CA VAL A 65 -9.35 -13.22 6.49
C VAL A 65 -9.97 -14.17 5.47
N ASP A 66 -9.38 -15.34 5.28
CA ASP A 66 -9.92 -16.40 4.44
C ASP A 66 -9.85 -17.76 5.17
N PRO A 67 -10.99 -18.37 5.53
CA PRO A 67 -11.02 -19.68 6.18
C PRO A 67 -10.47 -20.83 5.31
N GLY A 68 -10.31 -20.61 4.00
CA GLY A 68 -9.68 -21.54 3.07
C GLY A 68 -8.16 -21.38 2.96
N TYR A 69 -7.58 -20.38 3.62
CA TYR A 69 -6.15 -20.14 3.60
C TYR A 69 -5.43 -21.31 4.28
N PRO A 70 -4.39 -21.90 3.66
CA PRO A 70 -3.68 -23.02 4.25
C PRO A 70 -3.12 -22.60 5.61
N GLU A 71 -3.37 -23.40 6.65
CA GLU A 71 -2.61 -23.26 7.90
C GLU A 71 -1.15 -23.59 7.58
N ASP A 72 -0.23 -22.67 7.86
CA ASP A 72 1.21 -22.93 7.70
C ASP A 72 1.57 -24.24 8.42
N ASP A 73 2.10 -25.24 7.68
CA ASP A 73 2.58 -26.53 8.21
C ASP A 73 3.92 -26.40 8.94
#